data_AF-A0A5E8GZL6-F1
#
_entry.id   AF-A0A5E8GZL6-F1
#
_cell.length_a   1.000
_cell.length_b   1.000
_cell.length_c   1.000
_cell.angle_alpha   90.00
_cell.angle_beta   90.00
_cell.angle_gamma   90.00
#
_symmetry.space_group_name_H-M   'P 1'
#
loop_
_entity.id
_entity.type
_entity.pdbx_description
1 polymer ?
#
loop_
_entity_poly.entity_id
_entity_poly.type
_entity_poly.pdbx_seq_one_letter_code
_entity_poly.pdbx_strand_id
1 'polypeptide(L)'
;MIDSFEAFSVLLLILPGILGFFVYNQVSDFKVKDTLPSVSWVIFFLLATQITSIGLFGQSFFPDLGAETQSGAHQKITAYLGDISATPLIVAAAYGILFGFLKNYSVSHRILKTLKFSKRISSRQPWNEVFHERRGIWVVVRFKDGTALSGWPHYYADDQGGETQQLYLKQAVWFVPVGESKTFVPSAGTQVQQVPAGEVLLPDMSNVVAIELEED
;
A
#
# COMPACT_ATOMS: atom_id res chain seq x y z
N MET A 1 34.72 23.25 5.77
CA MET A 1 33.52 23.99 5.33
C MET A 1 33.11 23.31 4.05
N ILE A 2 31.94 22.67 3.97
CA ILE A 2 31.51 22.04 2.72
C ILE A 2 31.13 23.20 1.80
N ASP A 3 31.84 23.35 0.69
CA ASP A 3 31.50 24.39 -0.29
C ASP A 3 30.13 24.07 -0.90
N SER A 4 29.32 25.08 -1.23
CA SER A 4 27.96 24.88 -1.75
C SER A 4 27.91 23.93 -2.96
N PHE A 5 28.99 23.88 -3.73
CA PHE A 5 29.17 22.97 -4.86
C PHE A 5 29.31 21.50 -4.43
N GLU A 6 30.03 21.20 -3.35
CA GLU A 6 30.17 19.84 -2.84
C GLU A 6 28.84 19.30 -2.30
N ALA A 7 28.10 20.13 -1.55
CA ALA A 7 26.78 19.76 -1.05
C ALA A 7 25.80 19.47 -2.20
N PHE A 8 25.83 20.30 -3.25
CA PHE A 8 25.03 20.09 -4.46
C PHE A 8 25.43 18.81 -5.22
N SER A 9 26.73 18.53 -5.31
CA SER A 9 27.25 17.31 -5.95
C SER A 9 26.79 16.05 -5.21
N VAL A 10 26.85 16.05 -3.88
CA VAL A 10 26.33 14.94 -3.05
C VAL A 10 24.83 14.76 -3.25
N LEU A 11 24.07 15.86 -3.33
CA LEU A 11 22.64 15.80 -3.59
C LEU A 11 22.33 15.14 -4.95
N LEU A 12 23.05 15.53 -6.01
CA LEU A 12 22.88 14.95 -7.35
C LEU A 12 23.25 13.46 -7.39
N LEU A 13 24.26 13.05 -6.63
CA LEU A 13 24.63 11.64 -6.47
C LEU A 13 23.55 10.81 -5.76
N ILE A 14 22.79 11.42 -4.85
CA ILE A 14 21.71 10.73 -4.10
C ILE A 14 20.37 10.76 -4.86
N LEU A 15 20.24 11.66 -5.86
CA LEU A 15 19.00 11.94 -6.58
C LEU A 15 18.25 10.70 -7.11
N PRO A 16 18.90 9.68 -7.72
CA PRO A 16 18.17 8.50 -8.18
C PRO A 16 17.51 7.73 -7.04
N GLY A 17 18.18 7.59 -5.90
CA GLY A 17 17.59 6.96 -4.72
C GLY A 17 16.36 7.70 -4.22
N ILE A 18 16.41 9.04 -4.21
CA ILE A 18 15.28 9.90 -3.84
C ILE A 18 14.13 9.73 -4.84
N LEU A 19 14.43 9.72 -6.14
CA LEU A 19 13.42 9.55 -7.19
C LEU A 19 12.75 8.18 -7.10
N GLY A 20 13.53 7.10 -6.94
CA GLY A 20 13.00 5.76 -6.76
C GLY A 20 12.08 5.66 -5.56
N PHE A 21 12.47 6.25 -4.42
CA PHE A 21 11.61 6.33 -3.23
C PHE A 21 10.35 7.16 -3.48
N PHE A 22 10.46 8.32 -4.14
CA PHE A 22 9.32 9.16 -4.45
C PHE A 22 8.28 8.44 -5.31
N VAL A 23 8.73 7.79 -6.38
CA VAL A 23 7.86 7.00 -7.28
C VAL A 23 7.26 5.80 -6.54
N TYR A 24 8.08 5.08 -5.76
CA TYR A 24 7.59 3.99 -4.90
C TYR A 24 6.49 4.46 -3.96
N ASN A 25 6.70 5.60 -3.29
CA ASN A 25 5.74 6.14 -2.35
C ASN A 25 4.48 6.59 -3.08
N GLN A 26 4.56 7.12 -4.30
CA GLN A 26 3.39 7.52 -5.09
C GLN A 26 2.56 6.32 -5.54
N VAL A 27 3.21 5.26 -6.02
CA VAL A 27 2.54 4.05 -6.53
C VAL A 27 2.02 3.15 -5.42
N SER A 28 2.71 3.10 -4.27
CA SER A 28 2.27 2.31 -3.14
C SER A 28 0.99 2.88 -2.54
N ASP A 29 0.03 2.00 -2.23
CA ASP A 29 -1.19 2.39 -1.50
C ASP A 29 -0.83 2.91 -0.09
N PHE A 30 0.28 2.42 0.46
CA PHE A 30 0.79 2.79 1.78
C PHE A 30 1.97 3.74 1.69
N LYS A 31 1.76 4.95 2.20
CA LYS A 31 2.79 5.98 2.24
C LYS A 31 3.72 5.80 3.44
N VAL A 32 5.03 5.72 3.21
CA VAL A 32 6.03 5.77 4.27
C VAL A 32 6.22 7.24 4.65
N LYS A 33 5.91 7.58 5.91
CA LYS A 33 5.99 8.96 6.44
C LYS A 33 7.16 9.15 7.41
N ASP A 34 7.61 8.09 8.06
CA ASP A 34 8.70 8.15 9.04
C ASP A 34 10.05 8.43 8.37
N THR A 35 10.88 9.24 9.03
CA THR A 35 12.18 9.70 8.50
C THR A 35 13.17 8.55 8.35
N LEU A 36 13.36 7.73 9.38
CA LEU A 36 14.34 6.63 9.37
C LEU A 36 14.04 5.59 8.27
N PRO A 37 12.81 5.03 8.16
CA PRO A 37 12.47 4.12 7.06
C PRO A 37 12.59 4.75 5.67
N SER A 38 12.25 6.03 5.52
CA SER A 38 12.38 6.74 4.25
C SER A 38 13.84 6.80 3.78
N VAL A 39 14.76 7.12 4.69
CA VAL A 39 16.20 7.11 4.39
C VAL A 39 16.68 5.71 4.00
N SER A 40 16.22 4.65 4.68
CA SER A 40 16.56 3.27 4.31
C SER A 40 16.11 2.92 2.88
N TRP A 41 14.91 3.35 2.48
CA TRP A 41 14.42 3.14 1.11
C TRP A 41 15.23 3.90 0.07
N VAL A 42 15.59 5.16 0.35
CA VAL A 42 16.44 5.95 -0.55
C VAL A 42 17.78 5.25 -0.78
N ILE A 43 18.44 4.78 0.30
CA ILE A 43 19.70 4.03 0.21
C ILE A 43 19.50 2.72 -0.58
N PHE A 44 18.41 2.01 -0.33
CA PHE A 44 18.09 0.78 -1.06
C PHE A 44 17.95 1.02 -2.56
N PHE A 45 17.16 2.01 -2.98
CA PHE A 45 16.98 2.33 -4.41
C PHE A 45 18.29 2.79 -5.05
N LEU A 46 19.11 3.53 -4.32
CA LEU A 46 20.43 3.97 -4.76
C LEU A 46 21.37 2.79 -5.03
N LEU A 47 21.45 1.83 -4.09
CA LEU A 47 22.26 0.61 -4.25
C LEU A 47 21.73 -0.30 -5.36
N ALA A 48 20.41 -0.51 -5.42
CA ALA A 48 19.78 -1.33 -6.45
C ALA A 48 20.03 -0.76 -7.85
N THR A 49 19.90 0.56 -7.99
CA THR A 49 20.18 1.26 -9.25
C THR A 49 21.65 1.11 -9.65
N GLN A 50 22.58 1.23 -8.70
CA GLN A 50 24.02 1.06 -8.97
C GLN A 50 24.36 -0.37 -9.43
N ILE A 51 23.90 -1.39 -8.70
CA ILE A 51 24.15 -2.80 -9.03
C ILE A 51 23.62 -3.12 -10.43
N THR A 52 22.40 -2.67 -10.73
CA THR A 52 21.76 -2.92 -12.03
C THR A 52 22.41 -2.12 -13.16
N SER A 53 22.88 -0.90 -12.87
CA SER A 53 23.59 -0.10 -13.86
C SER A 53 24.88 -0.79 -14.31
N ILE A 54 25.66 -1.29 -13.35
CA ILE A 54 26.87 -2.06 -13.62
C ILE A 54 26.52 -3.38 -14.33
N GLY A 55 25.55 -4.13 -13.82
CA GLY A 55 25.22 -5.46 -14.33
C GLY A 55 24.63 -5.48 -15.75
N LEU A 56 23.81 -4.49 -16.10
CA LEU A 56 23.10 -4.45 -17.40
C LEU A 56 23.78 -3.54 -18.42
N PHE A 57 24.33 -2.41 -18.00
CA PHE A 57 24.90 -1.41 -18.90
C PHE A 57 26.42 -1.36 -18.85
N GLY A 58 27.07 -2.13 -17.97
CA GLY A 58 28.51 -2.12 -17.80
C GLY A 58 29.06 -0.78 -17.30
N GLN A 59 28.18 0.11 -16.83
CA GLN A 59 28.52 1.47 -16.43
C GLN A 59 28.19 1.66 -14.95
N SER A 60 29.17 2.14 -14.20
CA SER A 60 28.97 2.60 -12.83
C SER A 60 28.29 3.97 -12.85
N PHE A 61 27.22 4.13 -12.07
CA PHE A 61 26.62 5.43 -11.83
C PHE A 61 27.49 6.27 -10.89
N PHE A 62 28.13 5.66 -9.91
CA PHE A 62 29.09 6.39 -9.07
C PHE A 62 30.44 6.53 -9.77
N PRO A 63 31.06 7.73 -9.75
CA PRO A 63 32.44 7.88 -10.19
C PRO A 63 33.34 7.00 -9.30
N ASP A 64 34.36 6.39 -9.90
CA ASP A 64 35.35 5.62 -9.14
C ASP A 64 36.28 6.55 -8.37
N LEU A 65 36.16 6.52 -7.04
CA LEU A 65 36.91 7.35 -6.10
C LEU A 65 37.94 6.54 -5.29
N GLY A 66 38.10 5.24 -5.54
CA GLY A 66 38.77 4.29 -4.63
C GLY A 66 40.25 4.56 -4.32
N ALA A 67 40.92 5.45 -5.06
CA ALA A 67 42.34 5.79 -4.86
C ALA A 67 42.68 7.25 -5.23
N GLU A 68 41.69 8.13 -5.32
CA GLU A 68 41.91 9.50 -5.82
C GLU A 68 42.36 10.46 -4.72
N THR A 69 43.25 11.40 -5.09
CA THR A 69 43.52 12.58 -4.25
C THR A 69 42.28 13.48 -4.21
N GLN A 70 42.18 14.38 -3.22
CA GLN A 70 41.02 15.29 -3.12
C GLN A 70 40.77 16.08 -4.41
N SER A 71 41.83 16.51 -5.09
CA SER A 71 41.73 17.20 -6.39
C SER A 71 41.28 16.27 -7.52
N GLY A 72 41.76 15.03 -7.55
CA GLY A 72 41.34 14.01 -8.52
C GLY A 72 39.87 13.61 -8.36
N ALA A 73 39.41 13.45 -7.13
CA ALA A 73 38.00 13.19 -6.81
C ALA A 73 37.09 14.32 -7.30
N HIS A 74 37.48 15.59 -7.06
CA HIS A 74 36.72 16.75 -7.49
C HIS A 74 36.61 16.83 -9.02
N GLN A 75 37.69 16.54 -9.74
CA GLN A 75 37.70 16.52 -11.20
C GLN A 75 36.81 15.40 -11.76
N LYS A 76 36.86 14.19 -11.18
CA LYS A 76 35.99 13.08 -11.58
C LYS A 76 34.52 13.35 -11.32
N ILE A 77 34.17 13.93 -10.17
CA ILE A 77 32.79 14.31 -9.85
C ILE A 77 32.31 15.39 -10.83
N THR A 78 33.13 16.39 -11.13
CA THR A 78 32.76 17.46 -12.06
C THR A 78 32.57 16.94 -13.48
N ALA A 79 33.46 16.05 -13.95
CA ALA A 79 33.32 15.39 -15.25
C ALA A 79 32.06 14.53 -15.32
N TYR A 80 31.76 13.80 -14.24
CA TYR A 80 30.57 12.99 -14.11
C TYR A 80 29.27 13.82 -14.16
N LEU A 81 29.24 14.97 -13.47
CA LEU A 81 28.09 15.88 -13.51
C LEU A 81 27.91 16.54 -14.88
N GLY A 82 28.99 16.74 -15.63
CA GLY A 82 28.97 17.27 -17.00
C GLY A 82 28.39 16.31 -18.04
N ASP A 83 28.45 15.00 -17.79
CA ASP A 83 27.95 13.93 -18.68
C ASP A 83 26.88 13.08 -17.97
N ILE A 84 25.96 13.76 -17.28
CA ILE A 84 24.96 13.06 -16.46
C ILE A 84 24.00 12.26 -17.33
N SER A 85 24.12 10.94 -17.27
CA SER A 85 23.21 10.02 -17.97
C SER A 85 21.85 9.97 -17.27
N ALA A 86 20.77 9.95 -18.06
CA ALA A 86 19.41 9.78 -17.54
C ALA A 86 19.09 8.33 -17.14
N THR A 87 19.87 7.35 -17.61
CA THR A 87 19.73 5.91 -17.31
C THR A 87 19.47 5.59 -15.82
N PRO A 88 20.30 6.05 -14.86
CA PRO A 88 20.08 5.82 -13.43
C PRO A 88 18.73 6.32 -12.91
N LEU A 89 18.25 7.47 -13.40
CA LEU A 89 16.96 8.03 -13.00
C LEU A 89 15.81 7.15 -13.52
N ILE A 90 15.93 6.68 -14.77
CA ILE A 90 14.96 5.77 -15.38
C ILE A 90 14.93 4.43 -14.62
N VAL A 91 16.09 3.85 -14.32
CA VAL A 91 16.21 2.60 -13.56
C VAL A 91 15.63 2.75 -12.16
N ALA A 92 15.94 3.85 -11.46
CA ALA A 92 15.39 4.10 -10.14
C ALA A 92 13.88 4.28 -10.16
N ALA A 93 13.34 5.02 -11.13
CA ALA A 93 11.90 5.18 -11.31
C ALA A 93 11.21 3.84 -11.62
N ALA A 94 11.80 3.02 -12.49
CA ALA A 94 11.31 1.67 -12.79
C ALA A 94 11.29 0.79 -11.54
N TYR A 95 12.33 0.85 -10.69
CA TYR A 95 12.33 0.18 -9.40
C TYR A 95 11.23 0.70 -8.48
N GLY A 96 10.99 2.01 -8.44
CA GLY A 96 9.91 2.60 -7.66
C GLY A 96 8.55 2.02 -8.05
N ILE A 97 8.26 1.96 -9.35
CA ILE A 97 7.03 1.35 -9.87
C ILE A 97 6.96 -0.13 -9.52
N LEU A 98 8.03 -0.88 -9.79
CA LEU A 98 8.08 -2.33 -9.54
C LEU A 98 7.83 -2.66 -8.07
N PHE A 99 8.54 -2.00 -7.15
CA PHE A 99 8.39 -2.27 -5.71
C PHE A 99 7.07 -1.74 -5.16
N GLY A 100 6.53 -0.64 -5.71
CA GLY A 100 5.19 -0.17 -5.38
C GLY A 100 4.13 -1.21 -5.77
N PHE A 101 4.23 -1.74 -6.99
CA PHE A 101 3.36 -2.82 -7.47
C PHE A 101 3.50 -4.09 -6.62
N LEU A 102 4.72 -4.57 -6.38
CA LEU A 102 4.95 -5.78 -5.57
C LEU A 102 4.35 -5.65 -4.16
N LYS A 103 4.40 -4.44 -3.58
CA LYS A 103 3.81 -4.13 -2.28
C LYS A 103 2.29 -4.15 -2.32
N ASN A 104 1.67 -3.53 -3.32
CA ASN A 104 0.21 -3.47 -3.45
C ASN A 104 -0.38 -4.89 -3.64
N TYR A 105 0.26 -5.74 -4.44
CA TYR A 105 -0.24 -7.10 -4.71
C TYR A 105 0.18 -8.15 -3.66
N SER A 106 0.77 -7.74 -2.54
CA SER A 106 1.22 -8.63 -1.46
C SER A 106 2.13 -9.77 -1.96
N VAL A 107 2.91 -9.55 -3.02
CA VAL A 107 3.68 -10.60 -3.71
C VAL A 107 4.72 -11.22 -2.78
N SER A 108 5.44 -10.40 -2.02
CA SER A 108 6.43 -10.86 -1.05
C SER A 108 5.84 -11.83 -0.04
N HIS A 109 4.58 -11.62 0.34
CA HIS A 109 3.91 -12.52 1.27
C HIS A 109 3.39 -13.79 0.62
N ARG A 110 2.89 -13.71 -0.63
CA ARG A 110 2.54 -14.91 -1.40
C ARG A 110 3.74 -15.84 -1.49
N ILE A 111 4.93 -15.30 -1.77
CA ILE A 111 6.19 -16.07 -1.79
C ILE A 111 6.47 -16.72 -0.43
N LEU A 112 6.37 -15.96 0.67
CA LEU A 112 6.60 -16.50 2.02
C LEU A 112 5.57 -17.57 2.45
N LYS A 113 4.32 -17.43 2.00
CA LYS A 113 3.24 -18.42 2.21
C LYS A 113 3.54 -19.70 1.41
N THR A 114 3.94 -19.57 0.15
CA THR A 114 4.35 -20.71 -0.70
C THR A 114 5.56 -21.45 -0.11
N LEU A 115 6.51 -20.71 0.47
CA LEU A 115 7.68 -21.29 1.15
C LEU A 115 7.37 -21.80 2.57
N LYS A 116 6.11 -21.75 3.03
CA LYS A 116 5.64 -22.19 4.36
C LYS A 116 6.36 -21.53 5.56
N PHE A 117 7.08 -20.42 5.35
CA PHE A 117 7.76 -19.69 6.42
C PHE A 117 6.78 -18.90 7.31
N SER A 118 5.56 -18.65 6.84
CA SER A 118 4.54 -17.95 7.62
C SER A 118 3.15 -18.55 7.40
N LYS A 119 2.43 -18.80 8.50
CA LYS A 119 1.00 -19.10 8.51
C LYS A 119 0.14 -17.85 8.67
N ARG A 120 0.75 -16.67 8.89
CA ARG A 120 0.02 -15.42 9.09
C ARG A 120 -0.60 -15.02 7.75
N ILE A 121 -1.90 -14.79 7.74
CA ILE A 121 -2.63 -14.19 6.62
C ILE A 121 -2.05 -12.78 6.39
N SER A 122 -1.54 -12.43 5.20
CA SER A 122 -1.08 -11.05 4.91
C SER A 122 -2.12 -10.16 4.30
N SER A 123 -3.37 -10.59 4.22
CA SER A 123 -4.40 -9.59 4.20
C SER A 123 -4.35 -8.93 5.59
N ARG A 124 -3.46 -7.92 5.71
CA ARG A 124 -3.59 -6.89 6.73
C ARG A 124 -4.93 -6.17 6.57
N GLN A 125 -5.61 -6.41 5.44
CA GLN A 125 -7.01 -6.12 5.22
C GLN A 125 -7.85 -7.41 5.13
N PRO A 126 -8.37 -7.96 6.24
CA PRO A 126 -9.22 -9.15 6.22
C PRO A 126 -10.39 -9.01 5.24
N TRP A 127 -10.94 -7.80 5.10
CA TRP A 127 -12.03 -7.50 4.16
C TRP A 127 -11.62 -7.68 2.70
N ASN A 128 -10.35 -7.45 2.37
CA ASN A 128 -9.83 -7.68 1.03
C ASN A 128 -9.84 -9.17 0.69
N GLU A 129 -9.40 -10.03 1.59
CA GLU A 129 -9.49 -11.48 1.32
C GLU A 129 -10.94 -11.96 1.29
N VAL A 130 -11.79 -11.45 2.18
CA VAL A 130 -13.21 -11.83 2.26
C VAL A 130 -14.00 -11.42 1.01
N PHE A 131 -13.92 -10.16 0.57
CA PHE A 131 -14.74 -9.65 -0.52
C PHE A 131 -14.08 -9.75 -1.90
N HIS A 132 -12.75 -9.74 -1.96
CA HIS A 132 -12.03 -9.74 -3.23
C HIS A 132 -11.79 -11.16 -3.76
N GLU A 133 -11.63 -12.18 -2.89
CA GLU A 133 -11.61 -13.59 -3.31
C GLU A 133 -13.02 -14.12 -3.61
N ARG A 134 -14.03 -13.63 -2.89
CA ARG A 134 -15.42 -14.05 -3.02
C ARG A 134 -16.27 -12.95 -3.66
N ARG A 135 -15.97 -12.62 -4.91
CA ARG A 135 -16.75 -11.65 -5.68
C ARG A 135 -18.18 -12.14 -5.85
N GLY A 136 -19.15 -11.24 -5.67
CA GLY A 136 -20.56 -11.56 -5.84
C GLY A 136 -21.14 -12.35 -4.68
N ILE A 137 -20.73 -12.02 -3.44
CA ILE A 137 -21.41 -12.50 -2.23
C ILE A 137 -22.31 -11.41 -1.66
N TRP A 138 -23.54 -11.79 -1.32
CA TRP A 138 -24.48 -10.94 -0.60
C TRP A 138 -24.09 -10.92 0.87
N VAL A 139 -23.97 -9.73 1.46
CA VAL A 139 -23.52 -9.60 2.85
C VAL A 139 -24.62 -9.02 3.72
N VAL A 140 -24.70 -9.49 4.97
CA VAL A 140 -25.62 -8.98 5.98
C VAL A 140 -24.81 -8.40 7.13
N VAL A 141 -24.84 -7.08 7.27
CA VAL A 141 -24.20 -6.31 8.34
C VAL A 141 -25.18 -6.11 9.49
N ARG A 142 -24.83 -6.57 10.70
CA ARG A 142 -25.68 -6.46 11.90
C ARG A 142 -25.18 -5.35 12.81
N PHE A 143 -26.10 -4.53 13.32
CA PHE A 143 -25.79 -3.42 14.21
C PHE A 143 -26.20 -3.71 15.66
N LYS A 144 -25.60 -3.00 16.62
CA LYS A 144 -25.87 -3.13 18.06
C LYS A 144 -27.31 -2.82 18.46
N ASP A 145 -28.00 -2.01 17.67
CA ASP A 145 -29.40 -1.65 17.86
C ASP A 145 -30.39 -2.74 17.40
N GLY A 146 -29.88 -3.86 16.86
CA GLY A 146 -30.67 -4.97 16.36
C GLY A 146 -31.15 -4.80 14.92
N THR A 147 -30.84 -3.67 14.26
CA THR A 147 -31.06 -3.53 12.82
C THR A 147 -30.02 -4.32 12.04
N ALA A 148 -30.36 -4.68 10.80
CA ALA A 148 -29.40 -5.23 9.87
C ALA A 148 -29.49 -4.53 8.51
N LEU A 149 -28.37 -4.45 7.81
CA LEU A 149 -28.28 -3.93 6.45
C LEU A 149 -27.71 -5.03 5.57
N SER A 150 -28.40 -5.36 4.49
CA SER A 150 -27.89 -6.31 3.51
C SER A 150 -27.59 -5.65 2.18
N GLY A 151 -26.67 -6.21 1.39
CA GLY A 151 -26.37 -5.72 0.03
C GLY A 151 -25.09 -6.31 -0.55
N TRP A 152 -24.69 -5.83 -1.72
CA TRP A 152 -23.45 -6.21 -2.39
C TRP A 152 -22.29 -5.32 -1.95
N PRO A 153 -21.20 -5.87 -1.40
CA PRO A 153 -20.00 -5.09 -1.09
C PRO A 153 -19.33 -4.62 -2.38
N HIS A 154 -19.15 -3.31 -2.53
CA HIS A 154 -18.55 -2.72 -3.72
C HIS A 154 -17.25 -1.96 -3.43
N TYR A 155 -17.17 -1.26 -2.29
CA TYR A 155 -15.92 -0.68 -1.78
C TYR A 155 -15.82 -0.92 -0.27
N TYR A 156 -14.60 -0.99 0.24
CA TYR A 156 -14.33 -1.12 1.67
C TYR A 156 -12.98 -0.47 1.99
N ALA A 157 -12.86 0.00 3.22
CA ALA A 157 -11.62 0.53 3.78
C ALA A 157 -11.39 -0.08 5.15
N ASP A 158 -10.17 -0.55 5.39
CA ASP A 158 -9.77 -1.14 6.66
C ASP A 158 -9.10 -0.09 7.53
N ASP A 159 -9.21 -0.25 8.85
CA ASP A 159 -8.52 0.64 9.81
C ASP A 159 -7.01 0.51 9.62
N GLN A 160 -6.43 1.54 9.01
CA GLN A 160 -5.01 1.66 8.85
C GLN A 160 -4.56 3.01 9.38
N GLY A 161 -4.26 3.03 10.68
CA GLY A 161 -3.65 4.18 11.34
C GLY A 161 -4.62 5.01 12.18
N GLY A 162 -5.72 4.42 12.65
CA GLY A 162 -6.71 5.11 13.48
C GLY A 162 -7.87 5.71 12.69
N GLU A 163 -8.08 5.28 11.44
CA GLU A 163 -9.24 5.64 10.64
C GLU A 163 -10.35 4.59 10.83
N THR A 164 -11.61 5.02 10.86
CA THR A 164 -12.74 4.10 11.04
C THR A 164 -12.87 3.17 9.84
N GLN A 165 -13.08 1.87 10.10
CA GLN A 165 -13.40 0.92 9.03
C GLN A 165 -14.65 1.39 8.27
N GLN A 166 -14.63 1.28 6.94
CA GLN A 166 -15.74 1.71 6.08
C GLN A 166 -16.18 0.60 5.14
N LEU A 167 -17.48 0.53 4.86
CA LEU A 167 -18.06 -0.45 3.95
C LEU A 167 -19.12 0.22 3.08
N TYR A 168 -19.02 0.02 1.76
CA TYR A 168 -19.98 0.52 0.78
C TYR A 168 -20.75 -0.62 0.15
N LEU A 169 -22.07 -0.59 0.31
CA LEU A 169 -23.01 -1.60 -0.15
C LEU A 169 -23.88 -1.06 -1.28
N LYS A 170 -24.01 -1.83 -2.36
CA LYS A 170 -24.96 -1.62 -3.46
C LYS A 170 -26.18 -2.51 -3.30
N GLN A 171 -27.31 -2.05 -3.86
CA GLN A 171 -28.62 -2.67 -3.72
C GLN A 171 -28.98 -2.96 -2.26
N ALA A 172 -28.64 -2.01 -1.38
CA ALA A 172 -28.73 -2.23 0.04
C ALA A 172 -30.20 -2.22 0.52
N VAL A 173 -30.53 -3.10 1.46
CA VAL A 173 -31.86 -3.23 2.08
C VAL A 173 -31.70 -3.26 3.59
N TRP A 174 -32.37 -2.33 4.28
CA TRP A 174 -32.47 -2.32 5.74
C TRP A 174 -33.51 -3.32 6.21
N PHE A 175 -33.16 -4.04 7.25
CA PHE A 175 -33.99 -4.94 8.03
C PHE A 175 -34.20 -4.32 9.41
N VAL A 176 -35.36 -3.70 9.60
CA VAL A 176 -35.71 -3.02 10.86
C VAL A 176 -36.67 -3.91 11.66
N PRO A 177 -36.35 -4.28 12.91
CA PRO A 177 -37.24 -5.09 13.73
C PRO A 177 -38.53 -4.32 14.06
N VAL A 178 -39.68 -4.96 13.86
CA VAL A 178 -40.99 -4.42 14.24
C VAL A 178 -41.29 -4.89 15.67
N GLY A 179 -40.67 -4.23 16.65
CA GLY A 179 -40.83 -4.51 18.09
C GLY A 179 -39.51 -4.44 18.87
N GLU A 180 -39.58 -4.11 20.18
CA GLU A 180 -38.41 -4.01 21.06
C GLU A 180 -37.74 -5.38 21.27
N SER A 181 -36.71 -5.70 20.47
CA SER A 181 -35.81 -6.82 20.76
C SER A 181 -34.42 -6.26 21.07
N LYS A 182 -33.95 -6.48 22.30
CA LYS A 182 -32.63 -6.01 22.78
C LYS A 182 -31.46 -6.89 22.32
N THR A 183 -31.73 -7.97 21.60
CA THR A 183 -30.71 -8.87 21.03
C THR A 183 -31.34 -9.59 19.84
N PHE A 184 -31.11 -9.07 18.64
CA PHE A 184 -31.66 -9.65 17.42
C PHE A 184 -30.83 -10.84 16.96
N VAL A 185 -31.42 -12.03 17.02
CA VAL A 185 -31.08 -13.18 16.17
C VAL A 185 -32.29 -13.39 15.28
N PRO A 186 -32.20 -13.27 13.94
CA PRO A 186 -33.29 -13.64 13.06
C PRO A 186 -33.45 -15.16 13.11
N SER A 187 -34.18 -15.62 14.12
CA SER A 187 -34.88 -16.89 14.04
C SER A 187 -36.16 -16.68 13.23
N ALA A 188 -36.70 -17.76 12.68
CA ALA A 188 -37.83 -17.78 11.74
C ALA A 188 -39.17 -17.19 12.24
N GLY A 189 -39.19 -16.41 13.33
CA GLY A 189 -40.37 -15.84 13.96
C GLY A 189 -40.39 -14.32 14.18
N THR A 190 -39.34 -13.57 13.82
CA THR A 190 -39.33 -12.10 14.03
C THR A 190 -39.91 -11.36 12.82
N GLN A 191 -40.89 -10.48 13.05
CA GLN A 191 -41.39 -9.58 12.00
C GLN A 191 -40.36 -8.47 11.75
N VAL A 192 -39.90 -8.38 10.52
CA VAL A 192 -38.90 -7.41 10.09
C VAL A 192 -39.48 -6.60 8.94
N GLN A 193 -39.36 -5.28 9.01
CA GLN A 193 -39.69 -4.39 7.90
C GLN A 193 -38.47 -4.26 6.99
N GLN A 194 -38.67 -4.54 5.70
CA GLN A 194 -37.66 -4.30 4.67
C GLN A 194 -37.79 -2.89 4.11
N VAL A 195 -36.71 -2.12 4.16
CA VAL A 195 -36.66 -0.76 3.60
C VAL A 195 -35.53 -0.70 2.58
N PRO A 196 -35.84 -0.61 1.27
CA PRO A 196 -34.83 -0.43 0.23
C PRO A 196 -34.05 0.86 0.44
N ALA A 197 -32.72 0.77 0.43
CA ALA A 197 -31.81 1.90 0.62
C ALA A 197 -30.99 2.22 -0.64
N GLY A 198 -30.92 1.31 -1.61
CA GLY A 198 -30.21 1.52 -2.86
C GLY A 198 -28.70 1.43 -2.69
N GLU A 199 -28.03 2.53 -2.39
CA GLU A 199 -26.58 2.56 -2.17
C GLU A 199 -26.29 3.17 -0.79
N VAL A 200 -25.52 2.46 0.04
CA VAL A 200 -25.25 2.86 1.43
C VAL A 200 -23.75 2.80 1.71
N LEU A 201 -23.19 3.92 2.17
CA LEU A 201 -21.88 3.98 2.78
C LEU A 201 -22.03 3.89 4.30
N LEU A 202 -21.33 2.93 4.91
CA LEU A 202 -21.12 2.83 6.34
C LEU A 202 -19.75 3.46 6.64
N PRO A 203 -19.68 4.73 7.08
CA PRO A 203 -18.42 5.43 7.32
C PRO A 203 -17.77 5.05 8.66
N ASP A 204 -18.53 4.40 9.54
CA ASP A 204 -18.06 3.90 10.83
C ASP A 204 -18.71 2.55 11.16
N MET A 205 -17.87 1.54 11.33
CA MET A 205 -18.27 0.18 11.68
C MET A 205 -18.24 -0.08 13.20
N SER A 206 -18.02 0.94 14.04
CA SER A 206 -17.98 0.80 15.52
C SER A 206 -19.26 0.20 16.13
N ASN A 207 -20.40 0.38 15.46
CA ASN A 207 -21.70 -0.15 15.86
C ASN A 207 -22.05 -1.48 15.22
N VAL A 208 -21.17 -2.04 14.39
CA VAL A 208 -21.37 -3.35 13.76
C VAL A 208 -20.96 -4.46 14.73
N VAL A 209 -21.81 -5.47 14.86
CA VAL A 209 -21.62 -6.63 15.76
C VAL A 209 -21.15 -7.85 14.97
N ALA A 210 -21.65 -8.03 13.75
CA ALA A 210 -21.31 -9.16 12.88
C ALA A 210 -21.52 -8.78 11.42
N ILE A 211 -20.74 -9.41 10.53
CA ILE A 211 -21.00 -9.44 9.09
C ILE A 211 -21.12 -10.91 8.69
N GLU A 212 -22.28 -11.27 8.18
CA GLU A 212 -22.57 -12.61 7.68
C GLU A 212 -22.46 -12.62 6.16
N LEU A 213 -21.88 -13.70 5.63
CA LEU A 213 -21.75 -13.94 4.21
C LEU A 213 -22.85 -14.92 3.82
N GLU A 214 -23.78 -14.49 2.98
CA GLU A 214 -24.82 -15.35 2.45
C GLU A 214 -24.28 -15.98 1.15
N GLU A 215 -23.89 -17.25 1.24
CA GLU A 215 -23.55 -18.06 0.07
C GLU A 215 -24.86 -18.58 -0.55
N ASP A 216 -25.04 -18.36 -1.85
CA ASP A 216 -26.09 -19.02 -2.65
C ASP A 216 -25.88 -20.54 -2.71
#